data_AF-A0A7W9GHI1-F1
#
_entry.id   AF-A0A7W9GHI1-F1
#
_cell.length_a   1.000
_cell.length_b   1.000
_cell.length_c   1.000
_cell.angle_alpha   90.00
_cell.angle_beta   90.00
_cell.angle_gamma   90.00
#
_symmetry.space_group_name_H-M   'P 1'
#
loop_
_entity.id
_entity.type
_entity.pdbx_description
1 polymer ?
#
loop_
_entity_poly.entity_id
_entity_poly.type
_entity_poly.pdbx_seq_one_letter_code
_entity_poly.pdbx_strand_id
1 'polypeptide(L)'
;MTTTDDGPAAATMRRGVHAPGGTKQPASRTASGSAQRPAGRTVTSRVLSVLSAFSGECPRLSLSDISRRASMPLTTAHRLVSELMSWGALERDRDGRYQIGLHLWEVGALAPRGLGLREAAMPFLEDLYEVTHQHAQLAVLDGPDVLYLERISGRDAVGVRSRVGGRFPAHATGVGLALLAHTPPAAQEAYLAGPLAAFTDRTIADPGRLRGVLAEVRRHGYVISDRQVTLDAVSVAAPVRDAADEVIAALSVVVRVGEPQAGALVPAVVSAARGLSRWLRSHPERP
;
A
#
# COMPACT_ATOMS: atom_id res chain seq x y z
N MET A 1 34.44 -70.29 15.27
CA MET A 1 34.13 -69.55 16.50
C MET A 1 32.81 -68.83 16.24
N THR A 2 31.75 -69.65 16.14
CA THR A 2 30.72 -69.91 17.19
C THR A 2 29.62 -68.86 17.09
N THR A 3 28.59 -69.08 16.26
CA THR A 3 27.36 -69.89 16.48
C THR A 3 26.33 -69.11 17.31
N THR A 4 25.17 -68.71 16.79
CA THR A 4 23.94 -69.47 16.42
C THR A 4 22.87 -69.23 17.50
N ASP A 5 21.62 -69.34 17.06
CA ASP A 5 20.38 -69.53 17.81
C ASP A 5 19.64 -68.29 18.34
N ASP A 6 18.32 -68.25 18.32
CA ASP A 6 17.27 -68.85 17.47
C ASP A 6 15.97 -68.30 18.08
N GLY A 7 14.97 -67.96 17.26
CA GLY A 7 13.60 -67.85 17.75
C GLY A 7 13.08 -69.23 18.19
N PRO A 8 11.87 -69.34 18.77
CA PRO A 8 10.72 -69.39 17.86
C PRO A 8 9.36 -68.90 18.43
N ALA A 9 8.46 -68.64 17.47
CA ALA A 9 7.04 -69.06 17.32
C ALA A 9 6.10 -69.20 18.55
N ALA A 10 4.77 -69.09 18.49
CA ALA A 10 3.74 -68.58 17.59
C ALA A 10 2.39 -68.98 18.26
N ALA A 11 1.27 -68.41 17.79
CA ALA A 11 -0.08 -69.02 17.78
C ALA A 11 -0.85 -69.09 19.14
N THR A 12 -2.19 -68.94 19.27
CA THR A 12 -3.32 -68.74 18.34
C THR A 12 -4.63 -68.72 19.17
N MET A 13 -5.58 -67.82 18.84
CA MET A 13 -7.08 -67.93 18.96
C MET A 13 -7.72 -68.19 20.37
N ARG A 14 -8.97 -67.83 20.72
CA ARG A 14 -10.24 -67.67 19.96
C ARG A 14 -11.35 -67.05 20.87
N ARG A 15 -12.25 -66.27 20.24
CA ARG A 15 -13.74 -66.09 20.41
C ARG A 15 -14.35 -66.06 21.83
N GLY A 16 -15.07 -64.99 22.22
CA GLY A 16 -16.51 -64.70 21.92
C GLY A 16 -17.38 -65.14 23.13
N VAL A 17 -18.38 -64.46 23.69
CA VAL A 17 -19.55 -63.72 23.19
C VAL A 17 -20.32 -63.15 24.42
N HIS A 18 -21.21 -62.16 24.19
CA HIS A 18 -22.42 -61.75 24.95
C HIS A 18 -22.44 -60.41 25.74
N ALA A 19 -23.25 -59.48 25.23
CA ALA A 19 -23.82 -58.29 25.89
C ALA A 19 -25.14 -58.67 26.62
N PRO A 20 -25.80 -57.82 27.44
CA PRO A 20 -26.54 -56.64 26.93
C PRO A 20 -26.66 -55.42 27.89
N GLY A 21 -27.20 -54.31 27.35
CA GLY A 21 -27.70 -53.13 28.08
C GLY A 21 -27.04 -51.84 27.60
N GLY A 22 -27.68 -50.87 26.94
CA GLY A 22 -29.10 -50.55 26.88
C GLY A 22 -29.33 -49.13 27.40
N THR A 23 -28.78 -48.11 26.74
CA THR A 23 -29.16 -46.70 26.96
C THR A 23 -29.26 -45.98 25.62
N LYS A 24 -30.49 -45.54 25.32
CA LYS A 24 -30.90 -44.87 24.08
C LYS A 24 -30.27 -43.49 23.98
N GLN A 25 -29.48 -43.28 22.94
CA GLN A 25 -29.01 -41.97 22.49
C GLN A 25 -30.09 -41.35 21.59
N PRO A 26 -30.57 -40.12 21.84
CA PRO A 26 -31.50 -39.48 20.92
C PRO A 26 -30.73 -38.93 19.72
N ALA A 27 -31.04 -39.48 18.55
CA ALA A 27 -30.69 -38.90 17.26
C ALA A 27 -31.33 -37.50 17.14
N SER A 28 -30.49 -36.47 16.99
CA SER A 28 -30.95 -35.14 16.58
C SER A 28 -30.12 -34.67 15.39
N ARG A 29 -30.77 -34.84 14.22
CA ARG A 29 -30.77 -33.96 13.05
C ARG A 29 -29.42 -33.32 12.68
N THR A 30 -28.82 -33.90 11.65
CA THR A 30 -28.08 -33.23 10.58
C THR A 30 -28.37 -31.72 10.51
N ALA A 31 -27.50 -30.92 11.13
CA ALA A 31 -27.35 -29.52 10.77
C ALA A 31 -26.63 -29.49 9.43
N SER A 32 -27.41 -29.44 8.36
CA SER A 32 -26.92 -29.08 7.04
C SER A 32 -26.14 -27.78 7.17
N GLY A 33 -24.83 -27.85 6.91
CA GLY A 33 -24.01 -26.67 6.76
C GLY A 33 -24.67 -25.76 5.73
N SER A 34 -25.14 -24.60 6.19
CA SER A 34 -25.48 -23.50 5.31
C SER A 34 -24.19 -23.09 4.62
N ALA A 35 -23.96 -23.65 3.43
CA ALA A 35 -22.99 -23.14 2.50
C ALA A 35 -23.27 -21.65 2.33
N GLN A 36 -22.41 -20.81 2.92
CA GLN A 36 -22.44 -19.38 2.76
C GLN A 36 -22.31 -19.12 1.25
N ARG A 37 -23.44 -18.84 0.57
CA ARG A 37 -23.41 -18.32 -0.79
C ARG A 37 -22.50 -17.10 -0.77
N PRO A 38 -21.49 -16.99 -1.66
CA PRO A 38 -20.70 -15.77 -1.74
C PRO A 38 -21.69 -14.64 -2.00
N ALA A 39 -21.73 -13.64 -1.10
CA ALA A 39 -22.62 -12.50 -1.23
C ALA A 39 -22.51 -11.96 -2.66
N GLY A 40 -23.62 -11.97 -3.40
CA GLY A 40 -23.61 -11.62 -4.81
C GLY A 40 -23.01 -10.22 -4.98
N ARG A 41 -21.91 -10.10 -5.75
CA ARG A 41 -21.28 -8.80 -6.03
C ARG A 41 -22.32 -7.86 -6.62
N THR A 42 -22.64 -6.79 -5.89
CA THR A 42 -23.55 -5.74 -6.31
C THR A 42 -23.07 -5.09 -7.61
N VAL A 43 -23.97 -4.42 -8.33
CA VAL A 43 -23.60 -3.68 -9.54
C VAL A 43 -22.50 -2.66 -9.23
N THR A 44 -22.62 -1.92 -8.12
CA THR A 44 -21.61 -0.97 -7.65
C THR A 44 -20.25 -1.64 -7.45
N SER A 45 -20.19 -2.81 -6.79
CA SER A 45 -18.94 -3.55 -6.61
C SER A 45 -18.28 -3.91 -7.94
N ARG A 46 -19.08 -4.29 -8.95
CA ARG A 46 -18.56 -4.62 -10.29
C ARG A 46 -18.04 -3.39 -11.02
N VAL A 47 -18.74 -2.26 -10.95
CA VAL A 47 -18.29 -0.98 -11.51
C VAL A 47 -16.96 -0.57 -10.91
N LEU A 48 -16.85 -0.58 -9.56
CA LEU A 48 -15.59 -0.29 -8.88
C LEU A 48 -14.48 -1.24 -9.30
N SER A 49 -14.80 -2.51 -9.53
CA SER A 49 -13.80 -3.50 -9.98
C SER A 49 -13.33 -3.27 -11.42
N VAL A 50 -14.16 -2.70 -12.30
CA VAL A 50 -13.74 -2.24 -13.62
C VAL A 50 -12.72 -1.11 -13.48
N LEU A 51 -13.01 -0.12 -12.63
CA LEU A 51 -12.07 0.99 -12.37
C LEU A 51 -10.76 0.50 -11.73
N SER A 52 -10.83 -0.45 -10.78
CA SER A 52 -9.66 -1.07 -10.15
C SER A 52 -8.85 -1.99 -11.07
N ALA A 53 -9.33 -2.32 -12.28
CA ALA A 53 -8.56 -3.11 -13.24
C ALA A 53 -7.37 -2.32 -13.82
N PHE A 54 -7.48 -0.99 -13.85
CA PHE A 54 -6.45 -0.08 -14.32
C PHE A 54 -5.37 0.11 -13.26
N SER A 55 -4.13 0.22 -13.70
CA SER A 55 -2.98 0.49 -12.83
C SER A 55 -1.98 1.38 -13.56
N GLY A 56 -1.01 1.96 -12.84
CA GLY A 56 0.04 2.76 -13.50
C GLY A 56 0.91 1.94 -14.45
N GLU A 57 1.07 0.64 -14.21
CA GLU A 57 1.81 -0.27 -15.12
C GLU A 57 0.97 -0.63 -16.36
N CYS A 58 -0.35 -0.56 -16.25
CA CYS A 58 -1.28 -0.89 -17.33
C CYS A 58 -2.41 0.15 -17.37
N PRO A 59 -2.11 1.39 -17.78
CA PRO A 59 -3.08 2.49 -17.79
C PRO A 59 -4.10 2.36 -18.94
N ARG A 60 -3.80 1.51 -19.92
CA ARG A 60 -4.60 1.27 -21.12
C ARG A 60 -4.89 -0.21 -21.27
N LEU A 61 -6.16 -0.59 -21.35
CA LEU A 61 -6.60 -1.98 -21.33
C LEU A 61 -7.53 -2.29 -22.50
N SER A 62 -7.44 -3.52 -23.03
CA SER A 62 -8.51 -4.05 -23.87
C SER A 62 -9.72 -4.46 -23.02
N LEU A 63 -10.88 -4.68 -23.66
CA LEU A 63 -12.06 -5.19 -22.96
C LEU A 63 -11.78 -6.55 -22.29
N SER A 64 -11.04 -7.42 -22.98
CA SER A 64 -10.65 -8.75 -22.49
C SER A 64 -9.74 -8.65 -21.26
N ASP A 65 -8.86 -7.64 -21.21
CA ASP A 65 -8.03 -7.39 -20.03
C ASP A 65 -8.87 -6.92 -18.84
N ILE A 66 -9.82 -6.00 -19.06
CA ILE A 66 -10.75 -5.53 -18.02
C ILE A 66 -11.56 -6.71 -17.47
N SER A 67 -12.15 -7.52 -18.34
CA SER A 67 -12.94 -8.71 -17.97
C SER A 67 -12.12 -9.68 -17.10
N ARG A 68 -10.88 -9.98 -17.52
CA ARG A 68 -9.97 -10.87 -16.80
C ARG A 68 -9.59 -10.31 -15.43
N ARG A 69 -9.19 -9.04 -15.35
CA ARG A 69 -8.71 -8.40 -14.12
C ARG A 69 -9.82 -8.14 -13.10
N ALA A 70 -11.00 -7.76 -13.57
CA ALA A 70 -12.15 -7.53 -12.70
C ALA A 70 -12.89 -8.83 -12.31
N SER A 71 -12.43 -9.97 -12.85
CA SER A 71 -12.98 -11.31 -12.66
C SER A 71 -14.49 -11.36 -12.95
N MET A 72 -14.86 -10.97 -14.18
CA MET A 72 -16.26 -10.97 -14.62
C MET A 72 -16.41 -11.34 -16.11
N PRO A 73 -17.57 -11.87 -16.54
CA PRO A 73 -17.82 -12.23 -17.93
C PRO A 73 -17.67 -11.03 -18.89
N LEU A 74 -17.18 -11.28 -20.10
CA LEU A 74 -16.93 -10.26 -21.12
C LEU A 74 -18.17 -9.41 -21.43
N THR A 75 -19.35 -10.04 -21.50
CA THR A 75 -20.63 -9.34 -21.74
C THR A 75 -20.99 -8.38 -20.61
N THR A 76 -20.69 -8.75 -19.35
CA THR A 76 -20.89 -7.87 -18.20
C THR A 76 -19.90 -6.71 -18.23
N ALA A 77 -18.61 -6.99 -18.49
CA ALA A 77 -17.59 -5.96 -18.62
C ALA A 77 -17.95 -4.97 -19.73
N HIS A 78 -18.41 -5.45 -20.89
CA HIS A 78 -18.81 -4.62 -22.02
C HIS A 78 -19.88 -3.61 -21.62
N ARG A 79 -20.95 -4.08 -20.96
CA ARG A 79 -22.06 -3.21 -20.53
C ARG A 79 -21.59 -2.14 -19.54
N LEU A 80 -20.86 -2.53 -18.50
CA LEU A 80 -20.37 -1.60 -17.48
C LEU A 80 -19.36 -0.59 -18.04
N VAL A 81 -18.46 -1.03 -18.92
CA VAL A 81 -17.51 -0.14 -19.60
C VAL A 81 -18.25 0.84 -20.51
N SER A 82 -19.30 0.41 -21.22
CA SER A 82 -20.11 1.30 -22.05
C SER A 82 -20.83 2.37 -21.21
N GLU A 83 -21.38 1.99 -20.06
CA GLU A 83 -21.99 2.94 -19.11
C GLU A 83 -20.94 3.94 -18.58
N LEU A 84 -19.77 3.46 -18.16
CA LEU A 84 -18.66 4.31 -17.70
C LEU A 84 -18.14 5.24 -18.81
N MET A 85 -18.11 4.78 -20.06
CA MET A 85 -17.77 5.64 -21.20
C MET A 85 -18.83 6.72 -21.44
N SER A 86 -20.11 6.37 -21.37
CA SER A 86 -21.20 7.33 -21.55
C SER A 86 -21.20 8.42 -20.47
N TRP A 87 -20.77 8.09 -19.24
CA TRP A 87 -20.58 9.05 -18.15
C TRP A 87 -19.24 9.80 -18.23
N GLY A 88 -18.29 9.37 -19.07
CA GLY A 88 -16.96 9.98 -19.19
C GLY A 88 -15.92 9.49 -18.16
N ALA A 89 -16.23 8.45 -17.38
CA ALA A 89 -15.23 7.82 -16.49
C ALA A 89 -14.16 7.05 -17.24
N LEU A 90 -14.50 6.53 -18.42
CA LEU A 90 -13.59 5.82 -19.30
C LEU A 90 -13.64 6.44 -20.69
N GLU A 91 -12.51 6.43 -21.37
CA GLU A 91 -12.38 6.85 -22.77
C GLU A 91 -11.70 5.76 -23.57
N ARG A 92 -11.80 5.82 -24.89
CA ARG A 92 -11.00 5.00 -25.79
C ARG A 92 -9.91 5.85 -26.43
N ASP A 93 -8.70 5.32 -26.43
CA ASP A 93 -7.59 5.91 -27.17
C ASP A 93 -7.70 5.61 -28.68
N ARG A 94 -6.74 6.13 -29.45
CA ARG A 94 -6.67 5.95 -30.91
C ARG A 94 -6.50 4.48 -31.33
N ASP A 95 -5.94 3.66 -30.45
CA ASP A 95 -5.71 2.23 -30.67
C ASP A 95 -6.90 1.38 -30.22
N GLY A 96 -8.01 2.01 -29.80
CA GLY A 96 -9.22 1.35 -29.35
C GLY A 96 -9.13 0.75 -27.94
N ARG A 97 -8.09 1.07 -27.17
CA ARG A 97 -7.93 0.64 -25.78
C ARG A 97 -8.66 1.60 -24.85
N TYR A 98 -9.20 1.07 -23.76
CA TYR A 98 -9.84 1.88 -22.74
C TYR A 98 -8.79 2.48 -21.81
N GLN A 99 -9.06 3.68 -21.32
CA GLN A 99 -8.27 4.39 -20.30
C GLN A 99 -9.21 5.18 -19.38
N ILE A 100 -8.69 5.66 -18.25
CA ILE A 100 -9.44 6.58 -17.39
C ILE A 100 -9.75 7.86 -18.16
N GLY A 101 -11.03 8.24 -18.17
CA GLY A 101 -11.53 9.44 -18.84
C GLY A 101 -11.46 10.68 -17.95
N LEU A 102 -11.58 11.85 -18.57
CA LEU A 102 -11.39 13.14 -17.91
C LEU A 102 -12.43 13.39 -16.80
N HIS A 103 -13.67 12.95 -16.98
CA HIS A 103 -14.74 13.23 -16.01
C HIS A 103 -14.48 12.58 -14.64
N LEU A 104 -13.86 11.39 -14.61
CA LEU A 104 -13.47 10.77 -13.33
C LEU A 104 -12.36 11.57 -12.63
N TRP A 105 -11.46 12.19 -13.40
CA TRP A 105 -10.46 13.09 -12.83
C TRP A 105 -11.10 14.37 -12.28
N GLU A 106 -12.07 14.96 -12.98
CA GLU A 106 -12.82 16.13 -12.49
C GLU A 106 -13.47 15.84 -11.13
N VAL A 107 -14.13 14.68 -10.99
CA VAL A 107 -14.71 14.25 -9.71
C VAL A 107 -13.65 14.02 -8.64
N GLY A 108 -12.52 13.39 -9.01
CA GLY A 108 -11.39 13.19 -8.09
C GLY A 108 -10.75 14.51 -7.62
N ALA A 109 -10.68 15.51 -8.49
CA ALA A 109 -10.14 16.83 -8.20
C ALA A 109 -10.99 17.61 -7.18
N LEU A 110 -12.28 17.26 -7.03
CA LEU A 110 -13.13 17.84 -5.99
C LEU A 110 -12.78 17.33 -4.57
N ALA A 111 -11.90 16.33 -4.44
CA ALA A 111 -11.50 15.82 -3.13
C ALA A 111 -10.65 16.86 -2.39
N PRO A 112 -11.17 17.46 -1.29
CA PRO A 112 -10.50 18.59 -0.64
C PRO A 112 -9.13 18.22 -0.09
N ARG A 113 -8.99 16.99 0.46
CA ARG A 113 -7.77 16.52 1.12
C ARG A 113 -6.56 16.34 0.19
N GLY A 114 -6.80 16.05 -1.08
CA GLY A 114 -5.74 15.68 -2.02
C GLY A 114 -5.24 16.88 -2.82
N LEU A 115 -6.17 17.65 -3.39
CA LEU A 115 -5.83 18.74 -4.30
C LEU A 115 -5.29 19.97 -3.56
N GLY A 116 -5.93 20.38 -2.46
CA GLY A 116 -5.49 21.57 -1.72
C GLY A 116 -4.11 21.38 -1.09
N LEU A 117 -3.86 20.24 -0.44
CA LEU A 117 -2.55 19.88 0.09
C LEU A 117 -1.47 19.84 -0.99
N ARG A 118 -1.80 19.28 -2.17
CA ARG A 118 -0.89 19.25 -3.31
C ARG A 118 -0.54 20.67 -3.75
N GLU A 119 -1.54 21.53 -3.97
CA GLU A 119 -1.35 22.92 -4.38
C GLU A 119 -0.53 23.72 -3.37
N ALA A 120 -0.81 23.53 -2.08
CA ALA A 120 -0.06 24.12 -0.97
C ALA A 120 1.42 23.68 -0.97
N ALA A 121 1.68 22.43 -1.31
CA ALA A 121 3.01 21.84 -1.30
C ALA A 121 3.86 22.21 -2.52
N MET A 122 3.25 22.60 -3.65
CA MET A 122 3.95 22.82 -4.92
C MET A 122 5.17 23.75 -4.80
N PRO A 123 5.08 24.95 -4.19
CA PRO A 123 6.24 25.84 -4.09
C PRO A 123 7.41 25.21 -3.31
N PHE A 124 7.10 24.44 -2.26
CA PHE A 124 8.12 23.76 -1.45
C PHE A 124 8.77 22.58 -2.18
N LEU A 125 7.99 21.88 -3.01
CA LEU A 125 8.51 20.81 -3.88
C LEU A 125 9.42 21.38 -4.98
N GLU A 126 9.03 22.52 -5.57
CA GLU A 126 9.82 23.24 -6.57
C GLU A 126 11.14 23.73 -5.97
N ASP A 127 11.11 24.36 -4.80
CA ASP A 127 12.34 24.79 -4.10
C ASP A 127 13.27 23.60 -3.79
N LEU A 128 12.71 22.48 -3.32
CA LEU A 128 13.49 21.26 -3.10
C LEU A 128 14.10 20.74 -4.40
N TYR A 129 13.35 20.78 -5.48
CA TYR A 129 13.84 20.37 -6.79
C TYR A 129 14.93 21.31 -7.31
N GLU A 130 14.78 22.62 -7.21
CA GLU A 130 15.76 23.58 -7.70
C GLU A 130 17.08 23.51 -6.93
N VAL A 131 17.03 23.27 -5.62
CA VAL A 131 18.25 23.18 -4.79
C VAL A 131 18.97 21.84 -4.94
N THR A 132 18.25 20.77 -5.27
CA THR A 132 18.81 19.41 -5.30
C THR A 132 18.97 18.83 -6.70
N HIS A 133 18.11 19.23 -7.64
CA HIS A 133 17.85 18.60 -8.94
C HIS A 133 17.51 17.10 -8.87
N GLN A 134 17.02 16.64 -7.71
CA GLN A 134 16.68 15.25 -7.42
C GLN A 134 15.16 15.06 -7.34
N HIS A 135 14.68 13.85 -7.02
CA HIS A 135 13.23 13.64 -6.95
C HIS A 135 12.64 14.23 -5.67
N ALA A 136 11.83 15.27 -5.78
CA ALA A 136 11.02 15.79 -4.67
C ALA A 136 9.62 15.16 -4.71
N GLN A 137 9.13 14.67 -3.57
CA GLN A 137 7.87 13.89 -3.49
C GLN A 137 7.01 14.33 -2.30
N LEU A 138 5.70 14.30 -2.51
CA LEU A 138 4.68 14.48 -1.48
C LEU A 138 3.84 13.20 -1.37
N ALA A 139 3.65 12.72 -0.14
CA ALA A 139 2.79 11.57 0.12
C ALA A 139 1.97 11.75 1.41
N VAL A 140 0.84 11.04 1.46
CA VAL A 140 -0.04 10.93 2.63
C VAL A 140 -0.15 9.47 3.05
N LEU A 141 -0.55 9.24 4.30
CA LEU A 141 -0.84 7.89 4.78
C LEU A 141 -2.32 7.58 4.53
N ASP A 142 -2.59 6.43 3.91
CA ASP A 142 -3.94 5.93 3.69
C ASP A 142 -3.98 4.44 4.04
N GLY A 143 -4.56 4.12 5.20
CA GLY A 143 -4.48 2.78 5.79
C GLY A 143 -3.01 2.34 6.01
N PRO A 144 -2.59 1.17 5.51
CA PRO A 144 -1.23 0.65 5.68
C PRO A 144 -0.20 1.22 4.68
N ASP A 145 -0.66 1.97 3.68
CA ASP A 145 0.18 2.42 2.57
C ASP A 145 0.35 3.92 2.56
N VAL A 146 1.45 4.37 1.97
CA VAL A 146 1.56 5.74 1.49
C VAL A 146 0.93 5.88 0.11
N LEU A 147 0.22 6.97 -0.11
CA LEU A 147 -0.27 7.41 -1.41
C LEU A 147 0.51 8.65 -1.84
N TYR A 148 1.17 8.58 -2.99
CA TYR A 148 1.91 9.71 -3.55
C TYR A 148 0.96 10.68 -4.25
N LEU A 149 0.93 11.92 -3.78
CA LEU A 149 0.09 12.99 -4.34
C LEU A 149 0.82 13.78 -5.42
N GLU A 150 2.13 13.95 -5.30
CA GLU A 150 2.94 14.68 -6.28
C GLU A 150 4.40 14.17 -6.30
N ARG A 151 5.04 14.30 -7.46
CA ARG A 151 6.46 14.01 -7.68
C ARG A 151 7.03 14.93 -8.76
N ILE A 152 8.03 15.73 -8.39
CA ILE A 152 8.91 16.46 -9.34
C ILE A 152 10.18 15.62 -9.55
N SER A 153 10.66 15.54 -10.79
CA SER A 153 11.80 14.68 -11.16
C SER A 153 12.76 15.38 -12.09
N GLY A 154 14.06 15.30 -11.77
CA GLY A 154 15.12 15.65 -12.71
C GLY A 154 15.24 14.64 -13.84
N ARG A 155 15.77 15.06 -15.00
CA ARG A 155 15.98 14.19 -16.17
C ARG A 155 16.92 13.02 -15.89
N ASP A 156 17.94 13.23 -15.05
CA ASP A 156 19.00 12.26 -14.74
C ASP A 156 18.82 11.57 -13.37
N ALA A 157 17.72 11.86 -12.69
CA ALA A 157 17.49 11.37 -11.34
C ALA A 157 17.16 9.86 -11.32
N VAL A 158 17.46 9.19 -10.20
CA VAL A 158 17.44 7.72 -10.07
C VAL A 158 16.08 7.10 -10.42
N GLY A 159 16.07 5.89 -10.99
CA GLY A 159 14.82 5.20 -11.33
C GLY A 159 13.96 4.88 -10.10
N VAL A 160 13.08 5.79 -9.68
CA VAL A 160 12.17 5.56 -8.55
C VAL A 160 10.87 4.90 -9.01
N ARG A 161 10.44 3.87 -8.28
CA ARG A 161 9.16 3.18 -8.51
C ARG A 161 7.93 3.97 -8.07
N SER A 162 8.11 5.07 -7.34
CA SER A 162 7.00 5.94 -6.91
C SER A 162 6.39 6.67 -8.10
N ARG A 163 5.06 6.80 -8.13
CA ARG A 163 4.32 7.54 -9.16
C ARG A 163 3.16 8.28 -8.50
N VAL A 164 2.71 9.39 -9.09
CA VAL A 164 1.48 10.05 -8.66
C VAL A 164 0.30 9.06 -8.73
N GLY A 165 -0.49 9.00 -7.65
CA GLY A 165 -1.56 8.01 -7.47
C GLY A 165 -1.08 6.57 -7.23
N GLY A 166 0.23 6.35 -7.07
CA GLY A 166 0.82 5.07 -6.70
C GLY A 166 0.85 4.85 -5.19
N ARG A 167 0.93 3.59 -4.78
CA ARG A 167 0.98 3.20 -3.36
C ARG A 167 2.21 2.36 -3.04
N PHE A 168 2.70 2.48 -1.80
CA PHE A 168 3.75 1.63 -1.24
C PHE A 168 3.49 1.36 0.24
N PRO A 169 3.88 0.18 0.78
CA PRO A 169 3.80 -0.07 2.22
C PRO A 169 4.59 0.97 3.00
N ALA A 170 3.99 1.52 4.05
CA ALA A 170 4.57 2.63 4.82
C ALA A 170 5.98 2.32 5.36
N HIS A 171 6.23 1.11 5.90
CA HIS A 171 7.55 0.76 6.48
C HIS A 171 8.70 0.78 5.48
N ALA A 172 8.42 0.55 4.19
CA ALA A 172 9.45 0.38 3.18
C ALA A 172 9.94 1.71 2.59
N THR A 173 9.34 2.85 2.95
CA THR A 173 9.62 4.15 2.32
C THR A 173 9.97 5.22 3.35
N GLY A 174 10.80 6.20 2.96
CA GLY A 174 11.13 7.33 3.84
C GLY A 174 9.89 8.13 4.25
N VAL A 175 9.04 8.52 3.28
CA VAL A 175 7.77 9.21 3.58
C VAL A 175 6.86 8.37 4.47
N GLY A 176 6.80 7.05 4.27
CA GLY A 176 5.97 6.18 5.06
C GLY A 176 6.47 5.99 6.49
N LEU A 177 7.78 5.93 6.71
CA LEU A 177 8.36 5.95 8.05
C LEU A 177 8.11 7.29 8.75
N ALA A 178 8.24 8.41 8.03
CA ALA A 178 7.93 9.74 8.55
C ALA A 178 6.47 9.86 9.02
N LEU A 179 5.54 9.29 8.26
CA LEU A 179 4.11 9.28 8.55
C LEU A 179 3.75 8.28 9.66
N LEU A 180 4.15 7.01 9.50
CA LEU A 180 3.81 5.91 10.43
C LEU A 180 4.29 6.20 11.86
N ALA A 181 5.41 6.91 12.01
CA ALA A 181 5.97 7.28 13.30
C ALA A 181 5.05 8.16 14.15
N HIS A 182 4.09 8.86 13.51
CA HIS A 182 3.16 9.78 14.15
C HIS A 182 1.72 9.26 14.18
N THR A 183 1.49 8.01 13.78
CA THR A 183 0.19 7.37 13.92
C THR A 183 -0.13 7.06 15.39
N PRO A 184 -1.42 6.92 15.77
CA PRO A 184 -1.79 6.50 17.11
C PRO A 184 -1.13 5.16 17.47
N PRO A 185 -0.69 4.94 18.73
CA PRO A 185 0.01 3.73 19.13
C PRO A 185 -0.71 2.43 18.76
N ALA A 186 -2.04 2.39 18.84
CA ALA A 186 -2.84 1.23 18.46
C ALA A 186 -2.77 0.93 16.95
N ALA A 187 -2.80 1.97 16.09
CA ALA A 187 -2.64 1.81 14.65
C ALA A 187 -1.21 1.38 14.29
N GLN A 188 -0.22 1.93 14.99
CA GLN A 188 1.18 1.55 14.83
C GLN A 188 1.40 0.07 15.19
N GLU A 189 0.90 -0.42 16.33
CA GLU A 189 1.02 -1.83 16.71
C GLU A 189 0.21 -2.76 15.80
N ALA A 190 -0.98 -2.34 15.35
CA ALA A 190 -1.74 -3.11 14.35
C ALA A 190 -0.97 -3.26 13.04
N TYR A 191 -0.27 -2.22 12.61
CA TYR A 191 0.61 -2.28 11.43
C TYR A 191 1.79 -3.22 11.64
N LEU A 192 2.46 -3.11 12.80
CA LEU A 192 3.62 -3.93 13.17
C LEU A 192 3.31 -5.42 13.35
N ALA A 193 2.06 -5.75 13.70
CA ALA A 193 1.57 -7.12 13.78
C ALA A 193 1.25 -7.72 12.40
N GLY A 194 1.13 -6.89 11.37
CA GLY A 194 0.88 -7.31 10.00
C GLY A 194 2.13 -7.81 9.28
N PRO A 195 1.98 -8.37 8.06
CA PRO A 195 3.10 -8.79 7.25
C PRO A 195 3.93 -7.59 6.76
N LEU A 196 5.24 -7.64 6.95
CA LEU A 196 6.20 -6.65 6.45
C LEU A 196 6.93 -7.21 5.23
N ALA A 197 6.60 -6.70 4.04
CA ALA A 197 7.19 -7.15 2.80
C ALA A 197 8.65 -6.67 2.65
N ALA A 198 9.58 -7.59 2.43
CA ALA A 198 10.96 -7.25 2.08
C ALA A 198 11.10 -7.01 0.57
N PHE A 199 11.57 -5.83 0.18
CA PHE A 199 11.84 -5.46 -1.21
C PHE A 199 13.33 -5.57 -1.56
N THR A 200 14.19 -5.40 -0.56
CA THR A 200 15.64 -5.59 -0.60
C THR A 200 16.10 -6.28 0.69
N ASP A 201 17.36 -6.67 0.76
CA ASP A 201 18.02 -7.13 1.98
C ASP A 201 18.14 -6.02 3.06
N ARG A 202 17.88 -4.76 2.69
CA ARG A 202 17.92 -3.59 3.58
C ARG A 202 16.55 -3.16 4.10
N THR A 203 15.46 -3.63 3.50
CA THR A 203 14.10 -3.29 3.94
C THR A 203 13.91 -3.63 5.42
N ILE A 204 13.32 -2.71 6.19
CA ILE A 204 13.03 -2.93 7.60
C ILE A 204 11.77 -3.81 7.71
N ALA A 205 11.96 -5.12 7.63
CA ALA A 205 10.90 -6.13 7.75
C ALA A 205 10.81 -6.80 9.14
N ASP A 206 11.56 -6.30 10.12
CA ASP A 206 11.50 -6.74 11.52
C ASP A 206 10.70 -5.72 12.36
N PRO A 207 9.62 -6.13 13.06
CA PRO A 207 8.81 -5.23 13.87
C PRO A 207 9.58 -4.54 15.00
N GLY A 208 10.54 -5.22 15.64
CA GLY A 208 11.35 -4.65 16.72
C GLY A 208 12.22 -3.49 16.23
N ARG A 209 12.93 -3.72 15.13
CA ARG A 209 13.74 -2.72 14.43
C ARG A 209 12.87 -1.57 13.91
N LEU A 210 11.70 -1.87 13.35
CA LEU A 210 10.78 -0.85 12.87
C LEU A 210 10.31 0.05 14.00
N ARG A 211 9.94 -0.49 15.17
CA ARG A 211 9.61 0.34 16.36
C ARG A 211 10.73 1.29 16.74
N GLY A 212 11.97 0.80 16.77
CA GLY A 212 13.15 1.62 17.07
C GLY A 212 13.31 2.77 16.08
N VAL A 213 13.20 2.47 14.77
CA VAL A 213 13.28 3.50 13.72
C VAL A 213 12.17 4.54 13.88
N LEU A 214 10.93 4.12 14.11
CA LEU A 214 9.80 5.04 14.27
C LEU A 214 9.96 5.93 15.52
N ALA A 215 10.58 5.42 16.60
CA ALA A 215 10.93 6.23 17.75
C ALA A 215 12.00 7.29 17.43
N GLU A 216 13.01 6.93 16.65
CA GLU A 216 14.05 7.87 16.19
C GLU A 216 13.46 8.95 15.27
N VAL A 217 12.55 8.59 14.37
CA VAL A 217 11.84 9.55 13.51
C VAL A 217 11.10 10.60 14.36
N ARG A 218 10.39 10.19 15.42
CA ARG A 218 9.73 11.13 16.33
C ARG A 218 10.72 12.04 17.05
N ARG A 219 11.88 11.51 17.43
CA ARG A 219 12.92 12.25 18.16
C ARG A 219 13.62 13.29 17.28
N HIS A 220 13.92 12.95 16.03
CA HIS A 220 14.68 13.81 15.12
C HIS A 220 13.81 14.68 14.21
N GLY A 221 12.57 14.26 13.95
CA GLY A 221 11.67 14.93 13.02
C GLY A 221 12.03 14.73 11.54
N TYR A 222 12.84 13.70 11.22
CA TYR A 222 13.14 13.27 9.86
C TYR A 222 13.56 11.81 9.85
N VAL A 223 13.69 11.23 8.66
CA VAL A 223 14.21 9.88 8.45
C VAL A 223 15.07 9.82 7.19
N ILE A 224 16.16 9.04 7.26
CA ILE A 224 16.93 8.63 6.10
C ILE A 224 16.62 7.16 5.85
N SER A 225 15.98 6.87 4.72
CA SER A 225 15.68 5.51 4.28
C SER A 225 16.70 5.09 3.22
N ASP A 226 17.67 4.28 3.64
CA ASP A 226 18.76 3.75 2.82
C ASP A 226 18.34 2.44 2.14
N ARG A 227 18.21 2.45 0.81
CA ARG A 227 18.07 1.27 -0.06
C ARG A 227 16.94 0.30 0.29
N GLN A 228 15.85 0.81 0.88
CA GLN A 228 14.75 -0.04 1.35
C GLN A 228 13.83 -0.57 0.23
N VAL A 229 13.68 0.15 -0.89
CA VAL A 229 12.82 -0.28 -2.02
C VAL A 229 13.66 -0.78 -3.20
N THR A 230 14.76 -0.09 -3.50
CA THR A 230 15.74 -0.45 -4.52
C THR A 230 17.15 -0.21 -3.98
N LEU A 231 18.14 -0.96 -4.48
CA LEU A 231 19.51 -0.89 -3.98
C LEU A 231 20.31 0.33 -4.46
N ASP A 232 19.73 1.14 -5.35
CA ASP A 232 20.35 2.32 -5.95
C ASP A 232 19.80 3.64 -5.39
N ALA A 233 18.81 3.61 -4.50
CA ALA A 233 18.14 4.80 -4.00
C ALA A 233 18.28 4.99 -2.48
N VAL A 234 18.49 6.25 -2.07
CA VAL A 234 18.38 6.72 -0.68
C VAL A 234 17.38 7.86 -0.66
N SER A 235 16.56 7.93 0.39
CA SER A 235 15.61 9.04 0.56
C SER A 235 15.73 9.69 1.92
N VAL A 236 15.48 10.99 1.95
CA VAL A 236 15.34 11.79 3.18
C VAL A 236 13.93 12.30 3.22
N ALA A 237 13.21 12.06 4.32
CA ALA A 237 11.83 12.49 4.47
C ALA A 237 11.59 13.20 5.80
N ALA A 238 10.64 14.13 5.81
CA ALA A 238 10.20 14.86 7.00
C ALA A 238 8.67 14.98 7.03
N PRO A 239 8.06 14.92 8.23
CA PRO A 239 6.61 15.01 8.38
C PRO A 239 6.12 16.45 8.19
N VAL A 240 4.92 16.59 7.65
CA VAL A 240 4.19 17.83 7.47
C VAL A 240 2.99 17.81 8.40
N ARG A 241 2.91 18.83 9.25
CA ARG A 241 1.84 19.06 10.22
C ARG A 241 0.81 20.07 9.75
N ASP A 242 -0.43 19.90 10.18
CA ASP A 242 -1.54 20.81 9.92
C ASP A 242 -1.73 21.88 11.02
N ALA A 243 -2.91 22.53 11.02
CA ALA A 243 -3.36 23.50 12.02
C ALA A 243 -3.44 22.95 13.45
N ALA A 244 -3.78 21.67 13.60
CA ALA A 244 -3.93 20.98 14.88
C ALA A 244 -2.61 20.35 15.38
N ASP A 245 -1.50 20.61 14.68
CA ASP A 245 -0.20 19.98 14.89
C ASP A 245 -0.17 18.47 14.57
N GLU A 246 -1.18 17.97 13.86
CA GLU A 246 -1.27 16.57 13.44
C GLU A 246 -0.47 16.34 12.16
N VAL A 247 0.26 15.22 12.08
CA VAL A 247 1.03 14.86 10.88
C VAL A 247 0.09 14.32 9.81
N ILE A 248 -0.14 15.11 8.76
CA ILE A 248 -1.07 14.77 7.67
C ILE A 248 -0.37 14.31 6.39
N ALA A 249 0.89 14.64 6.21
CA ALA A 249 1.67 14.34 5.01
C ALA A 249 3.17 14.21 5.32
N ALA A 250 3.96 13.83 4.32
CA ALA A 250 5.41 13.90 4.37
C ALA A 250 5.99 14.38 3.03
N LEU A 251 7.04 15.18 3.12
CA LEU A 251 7.88 15.54 1.98
C LEU A 251 9.14 14.68 1.99
N SER A 252 9.67 14.37 0.81
CA SER A 252 10.97 13.72 0.70
C SER A 252 11.75 14.12 -0.53
N VAL A 253 13.05 13.93 -0.45
CA VAL A 253 13.95 13.92 -1.60
C VAL A 253 14.55 12.52 -1.75
N VAL A 254 14.57 12.00 -2.98
CA VAL A 254 15.20 10.71 -3.31
C VAL A 254 16.40 10.95 -4.22
N VAL A 255 17.54 10.37 -3.85
CA VAL A 255 18.81 10.48 -4.56
C VAL A 255 19.40 9.12 -4.88
N ARG A 256 20.32 9.09 -5.84
CA ARG A 256 21.13 7.91 -6.11
C ARG A 256 22.11 7.65 -4.97
N VAL A 257 22.32 6.39 -4.64
CA VAL A 257 23.40 5.97 -3.73
C VAL A 257 24.75 6.47 -4.27
N GLY A 258 25.50 7.19 -3.44
CA GLY A 258 26.82 7.73 -3.79
C GLY A 258 26.82 9.17 -4.34
N GLU A 259 25.65 9.71 -4.72
CA GLU A 259 25.46 11.15 -4.99
C GLU A 259 25.01 11.86 -3.70
N PRO A 260 24.90 13.21 -3.64
CA PRO A 260 25.24 14.01 -2.44
C PRO A 260 24.70 13.39 -1.16
N GLN A 261 25.59 13.23 -0.19
CA GLN A 261 25.35 12.43 1.01
C GLN A 261 24.00 12.78 1.62
N ALA A 262 23.11 11.78 1.76
CA ALA A 262 21.72 12.01 2.19
C ALA A 262 21.60 12.89 3.44
N GLY A 263 22.57 12.81 4.38
CA GLY A 263 22.64 13.70 5.54
C GLY A 263 22.68 15.20 5.20
N ALA A 264 23.32 15.60 4.10
CA ALA A 264 23.40 16.98 3.65
C ALA A 264 22.05 17.54 3.14
N LEU A 265 21.10 16.67 2.77
CA LEU A 265 19.77 17.06 2.30
C LEU A 265 18.76 17.24 3.45
N VAL A 266 19.09 16.75 4.65
CA VAL A 266 18.20 16.84 5.82
C VAL A 266 17.77 18.28 6.11
N PRO A 267 18.66 19.29 6.16
CA PRO A 267 18.23 20.66 6.43
C PRO A 267 17.23 21.20 5.39
N ALA A 268 17.43 20.89 4.11
CA ALA A 268 16.54 21.33 3.04
C ALA A 268 15.15 20.69 3.16
N VAL A 269 15.09 19.36 3.30
CA VAL A 269 13.83 18.61 3.42
C VAL A 269 13.05 19.01 4.68
N VAL A 270 13.73 19.12 5.82
CA VAL A 270 13.09 19.53 7.08
C VAL A 270 12.59 20.97 7.01
N SER A 271 13.36 21.87 6.39
CA SER A 271 12.95 23.27 6.22
C SER A 271 11.74 23.41 5.31
N ALA A 272 11.70 22.68 4.20
CA ALA A 272 10.56 22.63 3.30
C ALA A 272 9.30 22.09 4.01
N ALA A 273 9.41 20.97 4.72
CA ALA A 273 8.29 20.39 5.46
C ALA A 273 7.75 21.34 6.54
N ARG A 274 8.64 21.98 7.32
CA ARG A 274 8.25 23.02 8.30
C ARG A 274 7.67 24.27 7.65
N GLY A 275 8.15 24.65 6.46
CA GLY A 275 7.61 25.73 5.64
C GLY A 275 6.16 25.46 5.28
N LEU A 276 5.90 24.28 4.70
CA LEU A 276 4.56 23.83 4.36
C LEU A 276 3.65 23.75 5.60
N SER A 277 4.13 23.21 6.71
CA SER A 277 3.35 23.18 7.96
C SER A 277 2.96 24.56 8.47
N ARG A 278 3.87 25.55 8.38
CA ARG A 278 3.54 26.93 8.77
C ARG A 278 2.50 27.53 7.82
N TRP A 279 2.63 27.27 6.53
CA TRP A 279 1.67 27.74 5.53
C TRP A 279 0.26 27.18 5.82
N LEU A 280 0.15 25.88 6.08
CA LEU A 280 -1.12 25.21 6.43
C LEU A 280 -1.72 25.77 7.72
N ARG A 281 -0.91 26.00 8.76
CA ARG A 281 -1.37 26.65 10.00
C ARG A 281 -1.94 28.05 9.77
N SER A 282 -1.37 28.81 8.85
CA SER A 282 -1.86 30.15 8.50
C SER A 282 -3.09 30.15 7.57
N HIS A 283 -3.48 28.99 7.02
CA HIS A 283 -4.60 28.83 6.09
C HIS A 283 -5.48 27.62 6.47
N PRO A 284 -6.10 27.60 7.67
CA PRO A 284 -6.83 26.43 8.18
C PRO A 284 -8.02 26.00 7.30
N GLU A 285 -8.55 26.90 6.47
CA GLU A 285 -9.63 26.66 5.51
C GLU A 285 -9.18 25.89 4.26
N ARG A 286 -7.86 25.70 4.05
CA ARG A 286 -7.26 25.03 2.89
C ARG A 286 -6.48 23.79 3.33
N PRO A 287 -7.08 22.59 3.26
CA PRO A 287 -6.40 21.33 3.56
C PRO A 287 -5.50 20.87 2.42
#